data_AF-A0A497VRF9-F1
#
_entry.id   AF-A0A497VRF9-F1
#
_cell.length_a   1.000
_cell.length_b   1.000
_cell.length_c   1.000
_cell.angle_alpha   90.00
_cell.angle_beta   90.00
_cell.angle_gamma   90.00
#
_symmetry.space_group_name_H-M   'P 1'
#
loop_
_entity.id
_entity.type
_entity.pdbx_description
1 polymer ?
#
loop_
_entity_poly.entity_id
_entity_poly.type
_entity_poly.pdbx_seq_one_letter_code
_entity_poly.pdbx_strand_id
1 'polypeptide(L)' 'MVRKRKIEGKAVARILDAKTRDIVGYLYEWNTGARTPKWFDDVVREDVIYDYA' A
#
# COMPACT_ATOMS: atom_id res chain seq x y z
N MET A 1 -4.61 -21.98 -16.92
CA MET A 1 -4.93 -20.73 -16.20
C MET A 1 -3.67 -19.86 -16.17
N VAL A 2 -3.58 -18.84 -17.03
CA VAL A 2 -2.43 -17.93 -17.04
C VAL A 2 -2.48 -17.11 -15.75
N ARG A 3 -1.55 -17.38 -14.82
CA ARG A 3 -1.29 -16.49 -13.68
C ARG A 3 -0.83 -15.17 -14.29
N LYS A 4 -1.72 -14.16 -14.35
CA LYS A 4 -1.32 -12.79 -14.69
C LYS A 4 -0.16 -12.45 -13.76
N ARG A 5 1.05 -12.34 -14.31
CA ARG A 5 2.22 -11.90 -13.55
C ARG A 5 1.87 -10.53 -12.95
N LYS A 6 2.23 -10.33 -11.69
CA LYS A 6 2.28 -9.00 -11.09
C LYS A 6 3.41 -8.25 -11.79
N ILE A 7 3.11 -7.61 -12.93
CA ILE A 7 4.11 -6.95 -13.79
C ILE A 7 4.31 -5.51 -13.33
N GLU A 8 3.22 -4.84 -12.93
CA GLU A 8 3.23 -3.44 -12.52
C GLU A 8 2.31 -3.25 -11.31
N GLY A 9 2.84 -2.61 -10.28
CA GLY A 9 2.10 -2.14 -9.12
C GLY A 9 2.09 -0.61 -9.13
N LYS A 10 0.91 0.01 -9.14
CA LYS A 10 0.76 1.46 -9.03
C LYS A 10 0.50 1.83 -7.58
N ALA A 11 1.19 2.85 -7.08
CA ALA A 11 0.84 3.42 -5.78
C ALA A 11 -0.52 4.12 -5.91
N VAL A 12 -1.54 3.58 -5.26
CA VAL A 12 -2.93 4.11 -5.30
C VAL A 12 -3.29 4.89 -4.04
N ALA A 13 -2.62 4.62 -2.93
CA ALA A 13 -2.84 5.36 -1.69
C ALA A 13 -1.53 5.51 -0.92
N ARG A 14 -1.44 6.58 -0.14
CA ARG A 14 -0.42 6.77 0.88
C ARG A 14 -0.93 6.18 2.18
N ILE A 15 -0.09 5.43 2.87
CA ILE A 15 -0.38 4.93 4.21
C ILE A 15 0.24 5.92 5.17
N LEU A 16 -0.59 6.60 5.93
CA LEU A 16 -0.18 7.57 6.94
C LEU A 16 -0.38 6.96 8.32
N ASP A 17 0.52 7.26 9.25
CA ASP A 17 0.31 6.94 10.66
C ASP A 17 -0.83 7.78 11.22
N ALA A 18 -1.79 7.19 11.93
CA ALA A 18 -2.93 7.96 12.45
C ALA A 18 -2.53 8.92 13.59
N LYS A 19 -1.45 8.62 14.34
CA LYS A 19 -0.97 9.46 15.45
C LYS A 19 -0.14 10.63 14.97
N THR A 20 0.84 10.37 14.11
CA THR A 20 1.80 11.41 13.68
C THR A 20 1.44 12.02 12.33
N ARG A 21 0.57 11.36 11.55
CA ARG A 21 0.25 11.70 10.14
C ARG A 21 1.46 11.62 9.22
N ASP A 22 2.52 10.94 9.63
CA ASP A 22 3.67 10.67 8.76
C ASP A 22 3.35 9.59 7.75
N ILE A 23 3.95 9.69 6.57
CA ILE A 23 3.83 8.64 5.55
C ILE A 23 4.66 7.44 6.01
N VAL A 24 3.99 6.37 6.40
CA VAL A 24 4.60 5.11 6.85
C VAL A 24 4.60 4.04 5.76
N GLY A 25 3.99 4.30 4.61
CA GLY A 25 4.03 3.39 3.48
C GLY A 25 3.16 3.83 2.31
N TYR A 26 3.04 2.93 1.33
CA TYR A 26 2.18 3.10 0.17
C TYR A 26 1.37 1.83 -0.08
N LEU A 27 0.12 2.01 -0.46
CA LEU A 27 -0.72 0.94 -0.96
C LEU A 27 -0.49 0.80 -2.47
N TYR A 28 0.03 -0.34 -2.88
CA TYR A 28 0.20 -0.66 -4.29
C TYR A 28 -0.96 -1.49 -4.79
N GLU A 29 -1.63 -1.04 -5.84
CA GLU A 29 -2.58 -1.84 -6.60
C GLU A 29 -1.88 -2.48 -7.79
N TRP A 30 -1.89 -3.80 -7.82
CA TRP A 30 -1.35 -4.58 -8.91
C TRP A 30 -2.35 -4.63 -10.06
N ASN A 31 -1.85 -4.77 -11.29
CA ASN A 31 -2.64 -5.06 -12.50
C ASN A 31 -3.61 -6.26 -12.40
N THR A 32 -3.47 -7.10 -11.37
CA THR A 32 -4.36 -8.22 -11.05
C THR A 32 -5.58 -7.81 -10.21
N GLY A 33 -5.67 -6.54 -9.77
CA GLY A 33 -6.64 -6.07 -8.79
C GLY A 33 -6.24 -6.37 -7.34
N ALA A 34 -5.11 -7.07 -7.12
CA ALA A 34 -4.59 -7.29 -5.79
C ALA A 34 -4.04 -5.97 -5.22
N ARG A 35 -4.40 -5.65 -3.99
CA ARG A 35 -3.83 -4.53 -3.25
C ARG A 35 -2.82 -5.05 -2.24
N THR A 36 -1.64 -4.45 -2.19
CA THR A 36 -0.58 -4.85 -1.25
C THR A 36 -0.03 -3.61 -0.57
N PRO A 37 -0.18 -3.49 0.76
CA PRO A 37 0.47 -2.43 1.50
C PRO A 37 1.97 -2.71 1.54
N LYS A 38 2.77 -1.68 1.28
CA LYS A 38 4.21 -1.71 1.47
C LYS A 38 4.59 -0.62 2.45
N TRP A 39 5.06 -1.05 3.61
CA TRP A 39 5.48 -0.20 4.71
C TRP A 39 6.95 0.20 4.53
N PHE A 40 7.32 1.39 5.00
CA PHE A 40 8.71 1.87 4.99
C PHE A 40 9.52 1.24 6.12
N ASP A 41 8.94 1.24 7.32
CA ASP A 41 9.43 0.46 8.43
C ASP A 41 8.74 -0.90 8.38
N ASP A 42 9.49 -1.99 8.61
CA ASP A 42 8.98 -3.37 8.69
C ASP A 42 7.98 -3.58 9.87
N VAL A 43 7.53 -2.49 10.47
CA VAL A 43 6.53 -2.42 11.54
C VAL A 43 5.16 -2.31 10.91
N VAL A 44 4.39 -3.38 10.97
CA VAL A 44 2.96 -3.35 10.64
C VAL A 44 2.25 -2.50 11.69
N ARG A 45 1.77 -1.32 11.27
CA ARG A 45 0.97 -0.44 12.12
C ARG A 45 -0.51 -0.73 11.90
N GLU A 46 -1.24 -0.99 12.97
CA GLU A 46 -2.69 -1.24 12.90
C GLU A 46 -3.48 0.08 12.79
N ASP A 47 -2.95 1.18 13.34
CA ASP A 47 -3.59 2.48 13.40
C ASP A 47 -3.10 3.40 12.26
N VAL A 48 -3.52 3.08 11.03
CA VAL A 48 -3.10 3.81 9.82
C VAL A 48 -4.26 4.36 9.02
N ILE A 49 -4.01 5.50 8.38
CA ILE A 49 -4.95 6.18 7.49
C ILE A 49 -4.50 5.94 6.05
N TYR A 50 -5.40 5.38 5.25
CA TYR A 50 -5.20 5.26 3.81
C TYR A 50 -5.72 6.52 3.13
N ASP A 51 -4.80 7.36 2.65
CA ASP A 51 -5.10 8.55 1.86
C ASP A 51 -5.05 8.18 0.37
N TYR A 52 -6.23 8.00 -0.20
CA TYR A 52 -6.43 7.73 -1.62
C TYR A 52 -6.37 9.06 -2.37
N ALA A 53 -5.40 9.19 -3.28
CA ALA A 53 -5.21 10.37 -4.12
C ALA A 53 -6.16 10.37 -5.34
#